data_AF-A0A7C4MP97-F1
#
_entry.id   AF-A0A7C4MP97-F1
#
_cell.length_a   1.000
_cell.length_b   1.000
_cell.length_c   1.000
_cell.angle_alpha   90.00
_cell.angle_beta   90.00
_cell.angle_gamma   90.00
#
_symmetry.space_group_name_H-M   'P 1'
#
loop_
_entity.id
_entity.type
_entity.pdbx_description
1 polymer ?
#
loop_
_entity_poly.entity_id
_entity_poly.type
_entity_poly.pdbx_seq_one_letter_code
_entity_poly.pdbx_strand_id
1 'polypeptide(L)'
;MMMTLSFLVCLFLLKLYDSSKRDWLGIEAVKRLRDYDGRSKMGRLWAWFLKKGDPVIFLFLTIRVDPFVTTVYLRRGNYTGLSKRDWTIFMGSLIIGNAYWTLACFMGITLLEWGWRKI
;
A
#
# COMPACT_ATOMS: atom_id res chain seq x y z
N MET A 1 -3.85 10.95 -17.04
CA MET A 1 -3.38 9.76 -17.79
C MET A 1 -2.77 8.71 -16.87
N MET A 2 -1.74 9.04 -16.07
CA MET A 2 -1.10 8.09 -15.14
C MET A 2 -2.05 7.53 -14.06
N MET A 3 -2.81 8.38 -13.38
CA MET A 3 -3.74 7.94 -12.33
C MET A 3 -4.82 6.96 -12.84
N THR A 4 -5.34 7.19 -14.06
CA THR A 4 -6.33 6.30 -14.70
C THR A 4 -5.71 4.95 -15.03
N LEU A 5 -4.47 4.93 -15.53
CA LEU A 5 -3.75 3.71 -15.83
C LEU A 5 -3.45 2.92 -14.54
N SER A 6 -2.93 3.59 -13.50
CA SER A 6 -2.71 2.99 -12.19
C SER A 6 -4.00 2.43 -11.61
N PHE A 7 -5.13 3.14 -11.76
CA PHE A 7 -6.44 2.66 -11.32
C PHE A 7 -6.84 1.37 -12.03
N LEU A 8 -6.78 1.35 -13.36
CA LEU A 8 -7.17 0.18 -14.15
C LEU A 8 -6.26 -1.03 -13.86
N VAL A 9 -4.95 -0.82 -13.79
CA VAL A 9 -3.98 -1.88 -13.50
C VAL A 9 -4.18 -2.42 -12.08
N CYS A 10 -4.27 -1.55 -11.07
CA CYS A 10 -4.45 -2.00 -9.69
C CYS A 10 -5.81 -2.69 -9.49
N LEU A 11 -6.87 -2.21 -10.14
CA LEU A 11 -8.19 -2.82 -10.08
C LEU A 11 -8.19 -4.19 -10.78
N PHE A 12 -7.52 -4.31 -11.92
CA PHE A 12 -7.34 -5.57 -12.63
C PHE A 12 -6.57 -6.58 -11.77
N LEU A 13 -5.47 -6.17 -11.14
CA LEU A 13 -4.71 -7.01 -10.21
C LEU A 13 -5.54 -7.44 -9.01
N LEU A 14 -6.38 -6.55 -8.46
CA LEU A 14 -7.33 -6.89 -7.38
C LEU A 14 -8.32 -7.97 -7.82
N LYS A 15 -8.88 -7.86 -9.01
CA LYS A 15 -9.78 -8.88 -9.57
C LYS A 15 -9.07 -10.21 -9.83
N LEU A 16 -7.87 -10.18 -10.38
CA LEU A 16 -7.06 -11.38 -10.59
C LEU A 16 -6.70 -12.05 -9.25
N TYR A 17 -6.34 -11.26 -8.25
CA TYR A 17 -6.05 -11.75 -6.90
C TYR A 17 -7.27 -12.45 -6.29
N ASP A 18 -8.45 -11.83 -6.39
CA ASP A 18 -9.69 -12.41 -5.90
C ASP A 18 -10.10 -13.68 -6.67
N SER A 19 -9.85 -13.71 -7.98
CA SER A 19 -10.10 -14.89 -8.80
C SER A 19 -9.15 -16.05 -8.49
N SER A 20 -7.88 -15.76 -8.18
CA SER A 20 -6.86 -16.78 -7.90
C SER A 20 -7.11 -17.51 -6.58
N LYS A 21 -7.83 -16.90 -5.63
CA LYS A 21 -8.14 -17.44 -4.28
C LYS A 21 -6.90 -18.02 -3.55
N ARG A 22 -5.70 -17.59 -3.93
CA ARG A 22 -4.41 -18.00 -3.36
C ARG A 22 -3.68 -16.77 -2.84
N ASP A 23 -3.10 -16.87 -1.66
CA ASP A 23 -2.28 -15.81 -1.05
C ASP A 23 -0.87 -15.78 -1.65
N TRP A 24 -0.76 -15.38 -2.92
CA TRP A 24 0.56 -15.23 -3.58
C TRP A 24 1.43 -14.14 -2.96
N LEU A 25 0.82 -13.12 -2.37
CA LEU A 25 1.53 -12.02 -1.72
C LEU A 25 1.93 -12.33 -0.28
N GLY A 26 1.51 -13.47 0.28
CA GLY A 26 1.76 -13.81 1.68
C GLY A 26 1.14 -12.82 2.68
N ILE A 27 0.14 -12.02 2.27
CA ILE A 27 -0.48 -11.00 3.13
C ILE A 27 -1.10 -11.63 4.38
N GLU A 28 -1.70 -12.80 4.25
CA GLU A 28 -2.20 -13.59 5.37
C GLU A 28 -1.08 -13.95 6.37
N ALA A 29 0.13 -14.26 5.88
CA ALA A 29 1.29 -14.52 6.73
C ALA A 29 1.74 -13.24 7.46
N VAL A 30 1.71 -12.08 6.78
CA VAL A 30 2.00 -10.78 7.42
C VAL A 30 0.92 -10.41 8.46
N LYS A 31 -0.35 -10.69 8.19
CA LYS A 31 -1.44 -10.50 9.17
C LYS A 31 -1.25 -11.40 10.39
N ARG A 32 -0.85 -12.66 10.21
CA ARG A 32 -0.51 -13.57 11.32
C ARG A 32 0.69 -13.08 12.13
N LEU A 33 1.65 -12.41 11.49
CA LEU A 33 2.78 -11.76 12.16
C LEU A 33 2.34 -10.60 13.07
N ARG A 34 1.19 -9.96 12.82
CA ARG A 34 0.66 -8.91 13.71
C ARG A 34 0.33 -9.45 15.11
N ASP A 35 -0.19 -10.67 15.17
CA ASP A 35 -0.59 -11.34 16.40
C ASP A 35 0.55 -12.22 16.98
N TYR A 36 1.78 -12.04 16.50
CA TYR A 36 2.95 -12.79 16.95
C TYR A 36 3.50 -12.24 18.28
N ASP A 37 3.49 -13.07 19.33
CA ASP A 37 4.08 -12.77 20.65
C ASP A 37 5.29 -13.68 20.99
N GLY A 38 5.94 -14.28 19.98
CA GLY A 38 7.07 -15.20 20.15
C GLY A 38 8.42 -14.53 20.52
N ARG A 39 9.44 -15.36 20.75
CA ARG A 39 10.80 -14.93 21.20
C ARG A 39 11.66 -14.24 20.14
N SER A 40 11.30 -14.27 18.85
CA SER A 40 12.11 -13.67 17.78
C SER A 40 12.11 -12.13 17.85
N LYS A 41 13.30 -11.53 17.98
CA LYS A 41 13.46 -10.06 18.03
C LYS A 41 12.95 -9.37 16.76
N MET A 42 13.20 -9.95 15.58
CA MET A 42 12.68 -9.42 14.31
C MET A 42 11.16 -9.54 14.22
N GLY A 43 10.59 -10.69 14.63
CA GLY A 43 9.14 -10.88 14.64
C GLY A 43 8.43 -9.88 15.55
N ARG A 44 9.03 -9.56 16.70
CA ARG A 44 8.49 -8.58 17.66
C ARG A 44 8.50 -7.15 17.14
N LEU A 45 9.54 -6.77 16.39
CA LEU A 45 9.65 -5.44 15.79
C LEU A 45 8.61 -5.25 14.68
N TRP A 46 8.42 -6.26 13.83
CA TRP A 46 7.35 -6.26 12.83
C TRP A 46 5.96 -6.27 13.48
N ALA A 47 5.72 -7.11 14.49
CA ALA A 47 4.46 -7.13 15.23
C ALA A 47 4.16 -5.77 15.88
N TRP A 48 5.16 -5.13 16.49
CA TRP A 48 5.02 -3.78 17.06
C TRP A 48 4.63 -2.75 16.00
N PHE A 49 5.27 -2.77 14.83
CA PHE A 49 4.93 -1.88 13.72
C PHE A 49 3.50 -2.13 13.22
N LEU A 50 3.11 -3.39 13.05
CA LEU A 50 1.77 -3.78 12.61
C LEU A 50 0.68 -3.53 13.66
N LYS A 51 1.04 -3.31 14.94
CA LYS A 51 0.13 -2.91 16.02
C LYS A 51 -0.12 -1.40 16.09
N LYS A 52 0.61 -0.55 15.35
CA LYS A 52 0.45 0.92 15.37
C LYS A 52 -0.89 1.44 14.79
N GLY A 53 -1.74 0.57 14.29
CA GLY A 53 -3.12 0.89 13.88
C GLY A 53 -3.31 1.04 12.37
N ASP A 54 -4.52 0.74 11.91
CA ASP A 54 -4.92 0.73 10.49
C ASP A 54 -4.53 2.02 9.72
N PRO A 55 -4.70 3.26 10.26
CA PRO A 55 -4.38 4.49 9.53
C PRO A 55 -2.89 4.70 9.28
N VAL A 56 -2.03 4.31 10.22
CA VAL A 56 -0.57 4.45 10.09
C VAL A 56 -0.06 3.49 9.03
N ILE A 57 -0.55 2.25 9.05
CA ILE A 57 -0.20 1.23 8.06
C ILE A 57 -0.73 1.63 6.68
N PHE A 58 -1.93 2.21 6.61
CA PHE A 58 -2.49 2.75 5.38
C PHE A 58 -1.60 3.78 4.74
N LEU A 59 -1.18 4.81 5.48
CA LEU A 59 -0.30 5.85 4.94
C LEU A 59 1.05 5.26 4.49
N PHE A 60 1.63 4.38 5.30
CA PHE A 60 2.92 3.76 4.98
C PHE A 60 2.87 2.91 3.70
N LEU A 61 1.88 2.01 3.60
CA LEU A 61 1.73 1.13 2.43
C LEU A 61 1.38 1.92 1.16
N THR A 62 0.55 2.94 1.30
CA THR A 62 0.16 3.83 0.19
C THR A 62 1.37 4.53 -0.43
N ILE A 63 2.30 5.00 0.40
CA ILE A 63 3.49 5.72 -0.07
C ILE A 63 4.51 4.73 -0.64
N ARG A 64 4.69 3.57 -0.01
CA ARG A 64 5.85 2.70 -0.25
C ARG A 64 5.64 1.62 -1.31
N VAL A 65 4.43 1.06 -1.38
CA VAL A 65 4.15 -0.12 -2.19
C VAL A 65 3.22 0.29 -3.33
N ASP A 66 1.90 0.13 -3.17
CA ASP A 66 0.91 0.43 -4.19
C ASP A 66 -0.52 0.44 -3.62
N PRO A 67 -1.50 1.07 -4.30
CA PRO A 67 -2.91 1.04 -3.92
C PRO A 67 -3.49 -0.38 -3.87
N PHE A 68 -3.04 -1.25 -4.79
CA PHE A 68 -3.42 -2.66 -4.83
C PHE A 68 -3.04 -3.39 -3.53
N VAL A 69 -1.75 -3.40 -3.17
CA VAL A 69 -1.24 -4.10 -1.99
C VAL A 69 -1.82 -3.50 -0.71
N THR A 70 -1.92 -2.17 -0.64
CA THR A 70 -2.52 -1.46 0.49
C THR A 70 -3.96 -1.92 0.75
N THR A 71 -4.75 -2.05 -0.32
CA THR A 71 -6.15 -2.48 -0.22
C THR A 71 -6.26 -3.94 0.20
N VAL A 72 -5.47 -4.84 -0.38
CA VAL A 72 -5.48 -6.26 0.01
C VAL A 72 -4.98 -6.47 1.44
N TYR A 73 -4.04 -5.65 1.90
CA TYR A 73 -3.55 -5.70 3.27
C TYR A 73 -4.61 -5.24 4.28
N LEU A 74 -5.27 -4.11 4.03
CA LEU A 74 -6.18 -3.50 5.00
C LEU A 74 -7.62 -3.98 4.91
N ARG A 75 -7.99 -4.68 3.83
CA ARG A 75 -9.32 -5.29 3.74
C ARG A 75 -9.52 -6.33 4.85
N ARG A 76 -10.73 -6.35 5.40
CA ARG A 76 -11.12 -7.28 6.46
C ARG A 76 -11.67 -8.62 5.92
N GLY A 77 -12.17 -8.65 4.69
CA GLY A 77 -12.69 -9.85 4.04
C GLY A 77 -11.64 -10.54 3.17
N ASN A 78 -11.70 -11.86 3.08
CA ASN A 78 -10.86 -12.67 2.20
C ASN A 78 -11.68 -13.13 0.99
N TYR A 79 -11.31 -12.68 -0.21
CA TYR A 79 -11.79 -13.18 -1.51
C TYR A 79 -13.29 -13.04 -1.82
N THR A 80 -14.02 -12.19 -1.10
CA THR A 80 -15.46 -11.94 -1.28
C THR A 80 -15.79 -10.67 -2.06
N GLY A 81 -14.82 -10.12 -2.81
CA GLY A 81 -14.93 -8.82 -3.47
C GLY A 81 -14.74 -7.62 -2.52
N LEU A 82 -14.81 -6.41 -3.08
CA LEU A 82 -14.54 -5.16 -2.37
C LEU A 82 -15.80 -4.62 -1.68
N SER A 83 -15.74 -4.48 -0.35
CA SER A 83 -16.77 -3.76 0.40
C SER A 83 -16.69 -2.24 0.17
N LYS A 84 -17.72 -1.48 0.58
CA LYS A 84 -17.70 -0.01 0.50
C LYS A 84 -16.46 0.60 1.18
N ARG A 85 -16.03 0.03 2.31
CA ARG A 85 -14.81 0.46 3.03
C ARG A 85 -13.55 0.16 2.23
N ASP A 86 -13.48 -1.01 1.60
CA ASP A 86 -12.29 -1.41 0.82
C ASP A 86 -12.15 -0.53 -0.42
N TRP A 87 -13.26 -0.12 -1.03
CA TRP A 87 -13.28 0.91 -2.08
C TRP A 87 -12.75 2.26 -1.59
N THR A 88 -13.11 2.70 -0.38
CA THR A 88 -12.56 3.93 0.20
C THR A 88 -11.04 3.82 0.42
N ILE A 89 -10.56 2.68 0.91
CA ILE A 89 -9.12 2.41 1.08
C ILE A 89 -8.41 2.42 -0.28
N PHE A 90 -9.00 1.78 -1.30
CA PHE A 90 -8.45 1.75 -2.65
C PHE A 90 -8.37 3.15 -3.27
N MET A 91 -9.47 3.90 -3.26
CA MET A 91 -9.50 5.26 -3.82
C MET A 91 -8.58 6.20 -3.02
N GLY A 92 -8.59 6.10 -1.70
CA GLY A 92 -7.72 6.90 -0.84
C GLY A 92 -6.24 6.64 -1.11
N SER A 93 -5.84 5.37 -1.19
CA SER A 93 -4.45 5.01 -1.47
C SER A 93 -4.03 5.40 -2.89
N LEU A 94 -4.93 5.28 -3.87
CA LEU A 94 -4.68 5.73 -5.24
C LEU A 94 -4.40 7.24 -5.30
N ILE A 95 -5.25 8.05 -4.67
CA ILE A 95 -5.12 9.51 -4.69
C ILE A 95 -3.86 9.95 -3.93
N ILE A 96 -3.68 9.46 -2.69
CA ILE A 96 -2.56 9.85 -1.83
C ILE A 96 -1.23 9.39 -2.43
N GLY A 97 -1.16 8.16 -2.94
CA GLY A 97 0.05 7.62 -3.56
C GLY A 97 0.47 8.41 -4.80
N ASN A 98 -0.48 8.72 -5.70
CA ASN A 98 -0.21 9.54 -6.87
C ASN A 98 0.19 10.97 -6.50
N ALA A 99 -0.47 11.58 -5.52
CA ALA A 99 -0.14 12.92 -5.04
C ALA A 99 1.28 12.97 -4.43
N TYR A 100 1.63 11.99 -3.59
CA TYR A 100 2.95 11.89 -2.98
C TYR A 100 4.05 11.78 -4.03
N TRP A 101 3.94 10.84 -4.98
CA TRP A 101 4.98 10.65 -5.99
C TRP A 101 5.08 11.82 -6.97
N THR A 102 3.94 12.45 -7.29
CA THR A 102 3.95 13.68 -8.11
C THR A 102 4.73 14.79 -7.40
N LEU A 103 4.46 15.02 -6.12
CA LEU A 103 5.18 16.00 -5.31
C LEU A 103 6.66 15.65 -5.14
N ALA A 104 6.98 14.38 -4.90
CA ALA A 104 8.36 13.91 -4.74
C ALA A 104 9.18 14.12 -6.02
N CYS A 105 8.62 13.76 -7.18
CA CYS A 105 9.26 13.99 -8.47
C CYS A 105 9.42 15.49 -8.76
N PHE A 106 8.39 16.29 -8.49
CA PHE A 106 8.45 17.73 -8.68
C PHE A 106 9.56 18.36 -7.82
N MET A 107 9.58 18.06 -6.51
CA MET A 107 10.64 18.53 -5.61
C MET A 107 12.03 18.06 -6.05
N GLY A 108 12.16 16.80 -6.47
CA GLY A 108 13.42 16.26 -6.97
C GLY A 108 13.94 17.03 -8.18
N ILE A 109 13.07 17.31 -9.16
CA ILE A 109 13.44 18.09 -10.34
C ILE A 109 13.81 19.52 -9.95
N THR A 110 13.02 20.18 -9.10
CA THR A 110 13.31 21.55 -8.65
C THR A 110 14.64 21.65 -7.92
N LEU A 111 14.96 20.69 -7.04
CA LEU A 111 16.24 20.66 -6.32
C LEU A 111 17.41 20.40 -7.28
N LEU A 112 17.25 19.50 -8.25
CA LEU A 112 18.25 19.24 -9.28
C LEU A 112 18.49 20.47 -10.16
N GLU A 113 17.44 21.17 -10.58
CA GLU A 113 17.55 22.40 -11.36
C GLU A 113 18.29 23.49 -10.56
N TRP A 114 17.97 23.64 -9.28
CA TRP A 114 18.63 24.61 -8.42
C TRP A 114 20.12 24.29 -8.21
N GLY A 115 20.45 23.01 -8.06
CA GLY A 115 21.83 22.54 -7.99
C GLY A 115 22.59 22.76 -9.30
N TRP A 116 21.96 22.44 -10.44
CA TRP A 116 22.57 22.60 -11.76
C TRP A 116 22.83 24.06 -12.11
N ARG A 117 21.93 24.99 -11.74
CA ARG A 117 22.12 26.43 -11.96
C ARG A 117 23.25 27.04 -11.13
N LYS A 118 23.71 26.37 -10.07
CA LYS A 118 24.82 26.81 -9.21
C LYS A 118 26.18 26.28 -9.66
N ILE A 119 26.22 25.30 -10.56
CA ILE A 119 27.43 24.74 -11.19
C ILE A 119 27.70 25.52 -12.47
#